data_AF-A0A344WL65-F1
#
_entry.id   AF-A0A344WL65-F1
#
_cell.length_a   1.000
_cell.length_b   1.000
_cell.length_c   1.000
_cell.angle_alpha   90.00
_cell.angle_beta   90.00
_cell.angle_gamma   90.00
#
_symmetry.space_group_name_H-M   'P 1'
#
loop_
_entity.id
_entity.type
_entity.pdbx_description
1 polymer ?
#
loop_
_entity_poly.entity_id
_entity_poly.type
_entity_poly.pdbx_seq_one_letter_code
_entity_poly.pdbx_strand_id
1 'polypeptide(L)'
;MAGTSEDEVGGLPAIPGLTLEEVRALISERIGLSVGRDDPVLAVYVLHEAFIREYEAMLRRHDAALTTLFEQSVSTWTDGVSLQVSRFTDQLLSQGLQDRMAQLGEHARVAAEMVVQTRRLVRWVSVLTALTGVGAAVAVLALFLILR
;
A
#
# COMPACT_ATOMS: atom_id res chain seq x y z
N MET A 1 59.64 -14.43 -25.75
CA MET A 1 58.92 -14.93 -26.94
C MET A 1 58.27 -16.23 -26.52
N ALA A 2 56.97 -16.47 -26.53
CA ALA A 2 55.73 -15.75 -26.86
C ALA A 2 54.67 -16.32 -25.87
N GLY A 3 53.69 -15.59 -25.35
CA GLY A 3 52.42 -15.27 -26.03
C GLY A 3 51.76 -16.57 -26.51
N THR A 4 50.66 -17.08 -25.93
CA THR A 4 49.37 -16.40 -25.78
C THR A 4 48.58 -16.87 -24.55
N SER A 5 48.02 -15.87 -23.88
CA SER A 5 46.92 -15.94 -22.92
C SER A 5 45.67 -15.48 -23.66
N GLU A 6 44.73 -16.40 -23.88
CA GLU A 6 43.40 -16.29 -24.51
C GLU A 6 42.80 -17.69 -24.28
N ASP A 7 41.68 -17.97 -23.64
CA ASP A 7 40.57 -17.14 -23.21
C ASP A 7 39.84 -17.79 -22.03
N GLU A 8 39.34 -16.93 -21.16
CA GLU A 8 38.04 -17.05 -20.49
C GLU A 8 37.48 -18.46 -20.22
N VAL A 9 37.64 -18.94 -18.98
CA VAL A 9 36.51 -19.64 -18.32
C VAL A 9 35.57 -18.56 -17.78
N GLY A 10 35.12 -17.71 -18.69
CA GLY A 10 34.35 -16.50 -18.47
C GLY A 10 33.21 -16.51 -19.47
N GLY A 11 31.99 -16.66 -18.97
CA GLY A 11 30.80 -16.58 -19.80
C GLY A 11 30.59 -17.83 -20.67
N LEU A 12 29.39 -18.28 -20.96
CA LEU A 12 28.08 -17.71 -20.73
C LEU A 12 27.09 -18.90 -20.88
N PRO A 13 25.85 -18.70 -20.43
CA PRO A 13 24.90 -19.76 -20.20
C PRO A 13 24.25 -20.27 -21.48
N ALA A 14 23.67 -21.46 -21.32
CA ALA A 14 22.33 -21.86 -21.75
C ALA A 14 22.21 -22.90 -22.89
N ILE A 15 21.02 -23.51 -22.87
CA ILE A 15 20.22 -24.05 -23.98
C ILE A 15 20.44 -25.53 -24.42
N PRO A 16 19.42 -26.15 -25.05
CA PRO A 16 18.82 -27.42 -24.66
C PRO A 16 19.34 -28.58 -25.50
N GLY A 17 19.33 -29.80 -24.93
CA GLY A 17 19.54 -31.07 -25.64
C GLY A 17 20.77 -31.11 -26.56
N LEU A 18 21.93 -31.48 -26.00
CA LEU A 18 23.10 -31.91 -26.78
C LEU A 18 22.68 -32.94 -27.84
N THR A 19 23.23 -32.86 -29.04
CA THR A 19 23.03 -33.91 -30.04
C THR A 19 23.70 -35.21 -29.57
N LEU A 20 23.20 -36.35 -30.04
CA LEU A 20 23.72 -37.66 -29.62
C LEU A 20 25.23 -37.82 -29.90
N GLU A 21 25.72 -37.17 -30.96
CA GLU A 21 27.13 -37.19 -31.34
C GLU A 21 27.99 -36.33 -30.41
N GLU A 22 27.47 -35.19 -29.93
CA GLU A 22 28.12 -34.35 -28.93
C GLU A 22 28.17 -35.03 -27.56
N VAL A 23 27.12 -35.77 -27.19
CA VAL A 23 27.11 -36.59 -25.96
C VAL A 23 28.16 -37.69 -26.04
N ARG A 24 28.30 -38.35 -27.19
CA ARG A 24 29.34 -39.37 -27.40
C ARG A 24 30.74 -38.78 -27.31
N ALA A 25 30.97 -37.62 -27.93
CA ALA A 25 32.23 -36.89 -27.84
C ALA A 25 32.55 -36.52 -26.37
N LEU A 26 31.57 -35.98 -25.63
CA LEU A 26 31.70 -35.65 -24.21
C LEU A 26 32.02 -36.86 -23.34
N ILE A 27 31.37 -38.01 -23.57
CA ILE A 27 31.66 -39.24 -22.84
C ILE A 27 33.08 -39.71 -23.15
N SER A 28 33.50 -39.67 -24.42
CA SER A 28 34.86 -40.05 -24.79
C SER A 28 35.93 -39.14 -24.19
N GLU A 29 35.67 -37.84 -24.11
CA GLU A 29 36.62 -36.84 -23.62
C GLU A 29 36.72 -36.87 -22.09
N ARG A 30 35.59 -36.94 -21.38
CA ARG A 30 35.54 -36.87 -19.91
C ARG A 30 35.75 -38.20 -19.22
N ILE A 31 35.22 -39.28 -19.78
CA ILE A 31 35.16 -40.61 -19.15
C ILE A 31 36.16 -41.57 -19.81
N GLY A 32 36.68 -41.23 -21.00
CA GLY A 32 37.64 -42.06 -21.73
C GLY A 32 37.01 -43.32 -22.34
N LEU A 33 35.67 -43.42 -22.37
CA LEU A 33 34.93 -44.55 -22.94
C LEU A 33 34.45 -44.21 -24.35
N SER A 34 34.80 -45.06 -25.31
CA SER A 34 34.26 -44.98 -26.68
C SER A 34 32.90 -45.66 -26.72
N VAL A 35 31.85 -44.86 -26.85
CA VAL A 35 30.45 -45.32 -26.84
C VAL A 35 29.97 -45.56 -28.26
N GLY A 36 29.55 -46.80 -28.53
CA GLY A 36 28.91 -47.21 -29.78
C GLY A 36 27.53 -46.57 -29.97
N ARG A 37 27.05 -46.49 -31.21
CA ARG A 37 25.76 -45.84 -31.51
C ARG A 37 24.56 -46.57 -30.90
N ASP A 38 24.69 -47.88 -30.68
CA ASP A 38 23.67 -48.75 -30.09
C ASP A 38 23.85 -48.96 -28.58
N ASP A 39 24.71 -48.16 -27.93
CA ASP A 39 24.97 -48.29 -26.50
C ASP A 39 23.75 -47.83 -25.68
N PRO A 40 23.30 -48.63 -24.69
CA PRO A 40 22.15 -48.28 -23.86
C PRO A 40 22.31 -46.97 -23.10
N VAL A 41 23.54 -46.49 -22.86
CA VAL A 41 23.77 -45.19 -22.19
C VAL A 41 23.20 -44.02 -23.01
N LEU A 42 23.18 -44.15 -24.34
CA LEU A 42 22.60 -43.14 -25.24
C LEU A 42 21.06 -43.19 -25.23
N ALA A 43 20.46 -44.36 -24.99
CA ALA A 43 19.02 -44.47 -24.80
C ALA A 43 18.57 -43.77 -23.51
N VAL A 44 19.37 -43.83 -22.45
CA VAL A 44 19.13 -43.08 -21.20
C VAL A 44 19.19 -41.59 -21.46
N TYR A 45 20.18 -41.13 -22.23
CA TYR A 45 20.27 -39.72 -22.63
C TYR A 45 19.02 -39.25 -23.38
N VAL A 46 18.56 -40.00 -24.39
CA VAL A 46 17.35 -39.67 -25.17
C VAL A 46 16.11 -39.63 -24.27
N LEU A 47 15.98 -40.56 -23.32
CA LEU A 47 14.87 -40.54 -22.35
C LEU A 47 14.93 -39.31 -21.45
N HIS A 48 16.12 -38.94 -20.98
CA HIS A 48 16.32 -37.78 -20.13
C HIS A 48 16.05 -36.47 -20.89
N GLU A 49 16.48 -36.40 -22.14
CA GLU A 49 16.20 -35.27 -23.03
C GLU A 49 14.69 -35.13 -23.30
N ALA A 50 13.99 -36.23 -23.59
CA ALA A 50 12.55 -36.23 -23.74
C ALA A 50 11.83 -35.78 -22.46
N PHE A 51 12.28 -36.25 -21.29
CA PHE A 51 11.75 -35.83 -20.00
C PHE A 51 11.94 -34.32 -19.76
N ILE A 52 13.14 -33.78 -20.02
CA ILE A 52 13.41 -32.36 -19.85
C ILE A 52 12.50 -31.52 -20.76
N ARG A 53 12.32 -31.93 -22.02
CA ARG A 53 11.43 -31.22 -22.96
C ARG A 53 9.97 -31.22 -22.48
N GLU A 54 9.48 -32.36 -21.98
CA GLU A 54 8.13 -32.47 -21.42
C GLU A 54 7.99 -31.61 -20.15
N TYR A 55 9.01 -31.64 -19.29
CA TYR A 55 9.05 -30.84 -18.06
C TYR A 55 9.04 -29.33 -18.35
N GLU A 56 9.83 -28.88 -19.32
CA GLU A 56 9.80 -27.48 -19.78
C GLU A 56 8.44 -27.10 -20.36
N ALA A 57 7.81 -27.98 -21.13
CA ALA A 57 6.47 -27.74 -21.66
C ALA A 57 5.44 -27.62 -20.53
N MET A 58 5.54 -28.47 -19.51
CA MET A 58 4.70 -28.39 -18.31
C MET A 58 4.95 -27.08 -17.54
N LEU A 59 6.21 -26.67 -17.38
CA LEU A 59 6.57 -25.44 -16.69
C LEU A 59 6.04 -24.20 -17.42
N ARG A 60 6.14 -24.16 -18.76
CA ARG A 60 5.54 -23.09 -19.58
C ARG A 60 4.02 -23.01 -19.43
N ARG A 61 3.33 -24.16 -19.35
CA ARG A 61 1.87 -24.19 -19.12
C ARG A 61 1.52 -23.69 -17.72
N HIS A 62 2.35 -24.01 -16.73
CA HIS A 62 2.15 -23.57 -15.36
C HIS A 62 2.36 -22.06 -15.22
N ASP A 63 3.41 -21.51 -15.84
CA ASP A 63 3.70 -20.09 -15.86
C ASP A 63 2.54 -19.29 -16.49
N ALA A 64 2.07 -19.72 -17.66
CA ALA A 64 0.92 -19.10 -18.32
C ALA A 64 -0.37 -19.14 -17.46
N ALA A 65 -0.60 -20.25 -16.75
CA ALA A 65 -1.74 -20.37 -15.85
C ALA A 65 -1.62 -19.43 -14.65
N LEU A 66 -0.43 -19.32 -14.05
CA LEU A 66 -0.18 -18.39 -12.94
C LEU A 66 -0.34 -16.93 -13.38
N THR A 67 0.20 -16.55 -14.54
CA THR A 67 0.02 -15.20 -15.09
C THR A 67 -1.46 -14.87 -15.24
N THR A 68 -2.24 -15.80 -15.83
CA THR A 68 -3.68 -15.62 -16.02
C THR A 68 -4.41 -15.47 -14.68
N LEU A 69 -4.08 -16.31 -13.70
CA LEU A 69 -4.68 -16.25 -12.35
C LEU A 69 -4.32 -14.95 -11.63
N PHE A 70 -3.07 -14.50 -11.74
CA PHE A 70 -2.63 -13.23 -11.16
C PHE A 70 -3.34 -12.05 -11.82
N GLU A 71 -3.43 -12.01 -13.15
CA GLU A 71 -4.16 -10.95 -13.87
C GLU A 71 -5.63 -10.89 -13.46
N GLN A 72 -6.31 -12.04 -13.37
CA GLN A 72 -7.70 -12.12 -12.92
C GLN A 72 -7.87 -11.72 -11.45
N SER A 73 -6.96 -12.14 -10.58
CA SER A 73 -7.02 -11.80 -9.16
C SER A 73 -6.71 -10.33 -8.91
N VAL A 74 -5.74 -9.75 -9.63
CA VAL A 74 -5.35 -8.34 -9.52
C VAL A 74 -6.44 -7.44 -10.08
N SER A 75 -7.06 -7.78 -11.21
CA SER A 75 -8.19 -7.01 -11.77
C SER A 75 -9.39 -7.04 -10.82
N THR A 76 -9.78 -8.23 -10.34
CA THR A 76 -10.88 -8.38 -9.38
C THR A 76 -10.63 -7.59 -8.10
N TRP A 77 -9.40 -7.61 -7.57
CA TRP A 77 -9.06 -6.87 -6.37
C TRP A 77 -9.05 -5.36 -6.60
N THR A 78 -8.51 -4.89 -7.74
CA THR A 78 -8.50 -3.47 -8.10
C THR A 78 -9.91 -2.94 -8.32
N ASP A 79 -10.76 -3.70 -9.01
CA ASP A 79 -12.17 -3.37 -9.23
C ASP A 79 -12.94 -3.36 -7.91
N GLY A 80 -12.70 -4.35 -7.04
CA GLY A 80 -13.31 -4.41 -5.72
C GLY A 80 -12.91 -3.22 -4.82
N VAL A 81 -11.62 -2.85 -4.81
CA VAL A 81 -11.12 -1.71 -4.05
C VAL A 81 -11.67 -0.40 -4.60
N SER A 82 -11.68 -0.20 -5.92
CA SER A 82 -12.24 1.01 -6.53
C SER A 82 -13.74 1.16 -6.23
N LEU A 83 -14.49 0.06 -6.28
CA LEU A 83 -15.91 0.04 -5.91
C LEU A 83 -16.12 0.36 -4.42
N GLN A 84 -15.30 -0.19 -3.54
CA GLN A 84 -15.37 0.11 -2.10
C GLN A 84 -14.99 1.56 -1.80
N VAL A 85 -13.96 2.11 -2.46
CA VAL A 85 -13.57 3.52 -2.34
C VAL A 85 -14.68 4.43 -2.87
N SER A 86 -15.30 4.10 -3.99
CA SER A 86 -16.44 4.85 -4.53
C SER A 86 -17.63 4.83 -3.57
N ARG A 87 -18.00 3.64 -3.05
CA ARG A 87 -19.07 3.52 -2.05
C ARG A 87 -18.75 4.26 -0.76
N PHE A 88 -17.51 4.19 -0.28
CA PHE A 88 -17.06 4.89 0.91
C PHE A 88 -17.07 6.41 0.70
N THR A 89 -16.67 6.88 -0.49
CA THR A 89 -16.73 8.30 -0.87
C THR A 89 -18.17 8.77 -0.93
N ASP A 90 -19.08 7.99 -1.55
CA ASP A 90 -20.52 8.31 -1.60
C ASP A 90 -21.14 8.31 -0.20
N GLN A 91 -20.77 7.35 0.66
CA GLN A 91 -21.21 7.31 2.06
C GLN A 91 -20.68 8.50 2.85
N LEU A 92 -19.40 8.85 2.72
CA LEU A 92 -18.82 10.01 3.37
C LEU A 92 -19.42 11.33 2.87
N LEU A 93 -19.68 11.46 1.58
CA LEU A 93 -20.31 12.66 1.03
C LEU A 93 -21.78 12.77 1.47
N SER A 94 -22.54 11.67 1.43
CA SER A 94 -23.96 11.67 1.81
C SER A 94 -24.18 11.80 3.33
N GLN A 95 -23.48 10.99 4.14
CA GLN A 95 -23.57 11.07 5.60
C GLN A 95 -22.80 12.27 6.16
N GLY A 96 -21.61 12.56 5.65
CA GLY A 96 -20.80 13.67 6.15
C GLY A 96 -21.43 15.04 5.88
N LEU A 97 -22.13 15.24 4.75
CA LEU A 97 -22.87 16.48 4.52
C LEU A 97 -24.14 16.57 5.37
N GLN A 98 -24.90 15.49 5.54
CA GLN A 98 -26.10 15.50 6.38
C GLN A 98 -25.77 15.69 7.86
N ASP A 99 -24.75 15.00 8.37
CA ASP A 99 -24.34 15.08 9.77
C ASP A 99 -23.68 16.43 10.08
N ARG A 100 -22.88 16.99 9.15
CA ARG A 100 -22.35 18.35 9.28
C ARG A 100 -23.45 19.42 9.18
N MET A 101 -24.45 19.27 8.32
CA MET A 101 -25.61 20.18 8.26
C MET A 101 -26.45 20.12 9.53
N ALA A 102 -26.69 18.92 10.07
CA ALA A 102 -27.40 18.73 11.33
C ALA A 102 -26.63 19.35 12.51
N GLN A 103 -25.31 19.12 12.58
CA GLN A 103 -24.44 19.73 13.58
C GLN A 103 -24.36 21.25 13.41
N LEU A 104 -24.27 21.78 12.19
CA LEU A 104 -24.27 23.23 11.93
C LEU A 104 -25.60 23.87 12.33
N GLY A 105 -26.73 23.21 12.07
CA GLY A 105 -28.05 23.66 12.52
C GLY A 105 -28.15 23.71 14.04
N GLU A 106 -27.68 22.67 14.72
CA GLU A 106 -27.73 22.61 16.18
C GLU A 106 -26.71 23.57 16.83
N HIS A 107 -25.50 23.72 16.28
CA HIS A 107 -24.52 24.70 16.76
C HIS A 107 -24.99 26.14 16.55
N ALA A 108 -25.65 26.46 15.43
CA ALA A 108 -26.25 27.77 15.22
C ALA A 108 -27.39 28.04 16.22
N ARG A 109 -28.19 27.02 16.55
CA ARG A 109 -29.28 27.10 17.54
C ARG A 109 -28.76 27.29 18.96
N VAL A 110 -27.77 26.50 19.37
CA VAL A 110 -27.13 26.62 20.69
C VAL A 110 -26.37 27.95 20.81
N ALA A 111 -25.69 28.41 19.76
CA ALA A 111 -25.04 29.72 19.78
C ALA A 111 -26.05 30.87 19.94
N ALA A 112 -27.20 30.79 19.24
CA ALA A 112 -28.27 31.78 19.40
C ALA A 112 -28.85 31.79 20.82
N GLU A 113 -29.08 30.61 21.42
CA GLU A 113 -29.56 30.48 22.80
C GLU A 113 -28.55 31.01 23.83
N MET A 114 -27.25 30.71 23.65
CA MET A 114 -26.17 31.19 24.52
C MET A 114 -26.01 32.72 24.47
N VAL A 115 -26.16 33.34 23.30
CA VAL A 115 -26.10 34.80 23.16
C VAL A 115 -27.27 35.46 23.92
N VAL A 116 -28.46 34.88 23.87
CA VAL A 116 -29.64 35.40 24.58
C VAL A 116 -29.46 35.29 26.10
N GLN A 117 -28.96 34.16 26.60
CA GLN A 117 -28.69 33.96 28.03
C GLN A 117 -27.58 34.88 28.53
N THR A 118 -26.49 35.02 27.76
CA THR A 118 -25.36 35.89 28.10
C THR A 118 -25.81 37.35 28.20
N ARG A 119 -26.65 37.84 27.27
CA ARG A 119 -27.20 39.21 27.33
C ARG A 119 -28.02 39.46 28.58
N ARG A 120 -28.79 38.47 29.04
CA ARG A 120 -29.58 38.57 30.28
C ARG A 120 -28.68 38.64 31.51
N LEU A 121 -27.65 37.79 31.58
CA LEU A 121 -26.70 37.78 32.70
C LEU A 121 -25.86 39.06 32.75
N VAL A 122 -25.35 39.52 31.61
CA VAL A 122 -24.58 40.77 31.50
C VAL A 122 -25.42 41.98 31.97
N ARG A 123 -26.72 42.00 31.69
CA ARG A 123 -27.63 43.06 32.17
C ARG A 123 -27.74 43.10 33.69
N TRP A 124 -27.77 41.94 34.35
CA TRP A 124 -27.82 41.86 35.82
C TRP A 124 -26.48 42.25 36.44
N VAL A 125 -25.37 41.79 35.86
CA VAL A 125 -24.02 42.14 36.32
C VAL A 125 -23.76 43.63 36.13
N SER A 126 -24.18 44.26 35.03
CA SER A 126 -23.99 45.70 34.82
C SER A 126 -24.73 46.54 35.85
N VAL A 127 -25.93 46.12 36.26
CA VAL A 127 -26.70 46.81 37.30
C VAL A 127 -26.02 46.67 38.67
N LEU A 128 -25.55 45.48 39.01
CA LEU A 128 -24.88 45.25 40.30
C LEU A 128 -23.53 45.99 40.38
N THR A 129 -22.75 45.98 39.31
CA THR A 129 -21.48 46.72 39.25
C THR A 129 -21.69 48.22 39.34
N ALA A 130 -22.75 48.76 38.69
CA ALA A 130 -23.10 50.18 38.83
C ALA A 130 -23.46 50.55 40.28
N LEU A 131 -24.24 49.70 40.96
CA LEU A 131 -24.62 49.92 42.35
C LEU A 131 -23.42 49.89 43.30
N THR A 132 -22.53 48.91 43.14
CA THR A 132 -21.30 48.80 43.94
C THR A 132 -20.36 49.98 43.68
N GLY A 133 -20.25 50.44 42.42
CA GLY A 133 -19.45 51.61 42.06
C GLY A 133 -19.92 52.90 42.72
N VAL A 134 -21.24 53.14 42.75
CA VAL A 134 -21.83 54.30 43.44
C VAL A 134 -21.59 54.22 44.95
N GLY A 135 -21.78 53.05 45.56
CA GLY A 135 -21.51 52.85 46.99
C GLY A 135 -20.06 53.12 47.37
N ALA A 136 -19.11 52.65 46.57
CA ALA A 136 -17.68 52.93 46.77
C ALA A 136 -17.35 54.42 46.65
N ALA A 137 -17.93 55.12 45.67
CA ALA A 137 -17.74 56.56 45.51
C ALA A 137 -18.25 57.34 46.73
N VAL A 138 -19.43 57.00 47.26
CA VAL A 138 -19.99 57.62 48.46
C VAL A 138 -19.12 57.35 49.69
N ALA A 139 -18.63 56.12 49.86
CA ALA A 139 -17.76 55.76 50.98
C ALA A 139 -16.44 56.54 50.97
N VAL A 140 -15.82 56.71 49.79
CA VAL A 140 -14.61 57.52 49.62
C VAL A 140 -14.88 58.99 49.95
N LEU A 141 -16.03 59.53 49.52
CA LEU A 141 -16.42 60.92 49.79
C LEU A 141 -16.69 61.16 51.29
N ALA A 142 -17.34 60.20 51.95
CA ALA A 142 -17.56 60.24 53.39
C ALA A 142 -16.24 60.16 54.19
N LEU A 143 -15.31 59.29 53.78
CA LEU A 143 -13.99 59.19 54.41
C LEU A 143 -13.19 60.50 54.23
N PHE A 144 -13.27 61.11 53.06
CA PHE A 144 -12.62 62.40 52.79
C PHE A 144 -13.21 63.56 53.63
N LEU A 145 -14.52 63.54 53.90
CA LEU A 145 -15.17 64.52 54.77
C LEU A 145 -14.86 64.34 56.26
N ILE A 146 -14.59 63.10 56.71
CA ILE A 146 -14.24 62.81 58.12
C ILE A 146 -12.76 63.12 58.40
N LEU A 147 -11.89 62.93 57.41
CA LEU A 147 -10.44 63.21 57.53
C LEU A 147 -10.06 64.69 57.36
N ARG A 148 -11.00 65.56 56.97
CA ARG A 148 -10.80 66.99 56.72
C ARG A 148 -11.41 67.81 57.85
#